data_AF-A0A2G6NUI6-F1
#
_entry.id   AF-A0A2G6NUI6-F1
#
_cell.length_a   1.000
_cell.length_b   1.000
_cell.length_c   1.000
_cell.angle_alpha   90.00
_cell.angle_beta   90.00
_cell.angle_gamma   90.00
#
_symmetry.space_group_name_H-M   'P 1'
#
loop_
_entity.id
_entity.type
_entity.pdbx_description
1 polymer ?
#
loop_
_entity_poly.entity_id
_entity_poly.type
_entity_poly.pdbx_seq_one_letter_code
_entity_poly.pdbx_strand_id
1 'polypeptide(L)'
;PRDIHPDVGLIEDTFVFGLDDLDEIVRQNLAARAQQIPHAEKIIAEELEELRGWLADMDLRPTVAEFKAYLEGIKDKQVGFVRKKQSDEVAAAVEASLQQFIKKVLGRSVTSLKNAESPQERKKELELLRKMFSEGD
;
A
#
# COMPACT_ATOMS: atom_id res chain seq x y z
N PRO A 1 14.77 29.14 43.76
CA PRO A 1 14.65 30.48 44.40
C PRO A 1 13.93 31.43 43.45
N ARG A 2 13.03 32.30 43.95
CA ARG A 2 12.39 33.31 43.09
C ARG A 2 13.36 34.47 42.87
N ASP A 3 13.51 34.89 41.63
CA ASP A 3 14.37 36.02 41.27
C ASP A 3 13.69 37.38 41.54
N ILE A 4 12.36 37.38 41.68
CA ILE A 4 11.55 38.57 42.00
C ILE A 4 10.84 38.38 43.34
N HIS A 5 10.94 39.39 44.21
CA HIS A 5 10.30 39.41 45.53
C HIS A 5 8.77 39.52 45.38
N PRO A 6 7.96 38.74 46.12
CA PRO A 6 6.49 38.74 45.97
C PRO A 6 5.84 40.12 46.15
N ASP A 7 6.38 40.95 47.05
CA ASP A 7 5.87 42.28 47.36
C ASP A 7 5.90 43.26 46.18
N VAL A 8 6.63 42.95 45.11
CA VAL A 8 6.61 43.73 43.85
C VAL A 8 5.21 43.75 43.21
N GLY A 9 4.37 42.74 43.48
CA GLY A 9 2.97 42.72 43.04
C GLY A 9 2.04 43.69 43.76
N LEU A 10 2.52 44.41 44.79
CA LEU A 10 1.75 45.45 45.49
C LEU A 10 1.82 46.82 44.81
N ILE A 11 2.69 46.97 43.82
CA ILE A 11 2.82 48.19 43.01
C ILE A 11 1.68 48.20 41.98
N GLU A 12 1.00 49.34 41.83
CA GLU A 12 -0.05 49.49 40.81
C GLU A 12 0.48 49.12 39.41
N ASP A 13 -0.40 48.51 38.60
CA ASP A 13 -0.12 48.02 37.25
C ASP A 13 1.01 46.97 37.13
N THR A 14 1.40 46.30 38.22
CA THR A 14 2.44 45.25 38.19
C THR A 14 1.89 43.87 38.51
N PHE A 15 2.20 42.88 37.66
CA PHE A 15 1.81 41.48 37.84
C PHE A 15 3.05 40.60 37.96
N VAL A 16 3.16 39.82 39.03
CA VAL A 16 4.26 38.88 39.27
C VAL A 16 3.74 37.46 39.09
N PHE A 17 4.24 36.75 38.08
CA PHE A 17 3.95 35.35 37.85
C PHE A 17 5.15 34.49 38.26
N GLY A 18 4.91 33.48 39.08
CA GLY A 18 5.89 32.48 39.48
C GLY A 18 5.81 31.22 38.62
N LEU A 19 6.72 30.27 38.90
CA LEU A 19 6.69 28.95 38.28
C LEU A 19 5.37 28.20 38.56
N ASP A 20 4.81 28.39 39.76
CA ASP A 20 3.55 27.78 40.18
C ASP A 20 2.35 28.27 39.34
N ASP A 21 2.38 29.51 38.85
CA ASP A 21 1.34 30.07 37.98
C ASP A 21 1.43 29.52 36.55
N LEU A 22 2.64 29.18 36.11
CA LEU A 22 2.86 28.50 34.83
C LEU A 22 2.44 27.03 34.89
N ASP A 23 2.54 26.38 36.05
CA ASP A 23 2.13 24.99 36.23
C ASP A 23 0.64 24.79 35.95
N GLU A 24 -0.22 25.75 36.34
CA GLU A 24 -1.64 25.70 36.03
C GLU A 24 -1.90 25.80 34.52
N ILE A 25 -1.19 26.70 33.83
CA ILE A 25 -1.26 26.84 32.37
C ILE A 25 -0.75 25.57 31.67
N VAL A 26 0.32 24.96 32.18
CA VAL A 26 0.86 23.70 31.65
C VAL A 26 -0.14 22.56 31.83
N ARG A 27 -0.80 22.45 32.99
CA ARG A 27 -1.84 21.45 33.25
C ARG A 27 -3.04 21.62 32.32
N GLN A 28 -3.49 22.85 32.11
CA GLN A 28 -4.58 23.16 31.18
C GLN A 28 -4.20 22.79 29.74
N ASN A 29 -2.98 23.12 29.30
CA ASN A 29 -2.48 22.73 27.98
C ASN A 29 -2.34 21.21 27.82
N LEU A 30 -1.87 20.51 28.84
CA LEU A 30 -1.79 19.04 28.84
C LEU A 30 -3.18 18.40 28.76
N ALA A 31 -4.16 18.91 29.52
CA ALA A 31 -5.53 18.44 29.46
C ALA A 31 -6.15 18.70 28.07
N ALA A 32 -5.96 19.90 27.51
CA ALA A 32 -6.41 20.24 26.17
C ALA A 32 -5.74 19.36 25.09
N ARG A 33 -4.45 19.05 25.24
CA ARG A 33 -3.71 18.15 24.34
C ARG A 33 -4.18 16.70 24.48
N ALA A 34 -4.51 16.25 25.69
CA ALA A 34 -5.07 14.92 25.91
C ALA A 34 -6.44 14.76 25.22
N GLN A 35 -7.24 15.82 25.15
CA GLN A 35 -8.50 15.80 24.39
C GLN A 35 -8.30 15.63 22.88
N GLN A 36 -7.09 15.85 22.35
CA GLN A 36 -6.76 15.61 20.94
C GLN A 36 -6.38 14.14 20.66
N ILE A 37 -6.20 13.30 21.68
CA ILE A 37 -5.82 11.89 21.51
C ILE A 37 -6.80 11.15 20.59
N PRO A 38 -8.14 11.24 20.77
CA PRO A 38 -9.08 10.55 19.89
C PRO A 38 -8.98 11.01 18.42
N HIS A 39 -8.64 12.28 18.20
CA HIS A 39 -8.44 12.81 16.86
C HIS A 39 -7.16 12.24 16.22
N ALA A 40 -6.07 12.17 16.97
CA ALA A 40 -4.83 11.54 16.52
C ALA A 40 -5.00 10.04 16.23
N GLU A 41 -5.73 9.31 17.10
CA GLU A 41 -6.05 7.90 16.89
C GLU A 41 -6.88 7.69 15.61
N LYS A 42 -7.81 8.60 15.31
CA LYS A 42 -8.58 8.57 14.07
C LYS A 42 -7.68 8.72 12.84
N ILE A 43 -6.77 9.69 12.84
CA ILE A 43 -5.80 9.88 11.75
C ILE A 43 -4.97 8.61 11.57
N ILE A 44 -4.44 8.04 12.65
CA ILE A 44 -3.65 6.80 12.61
C ILE A 44 -4.47 5.65 12.00
N ALA A 45 -5.74 5.52 12.37
CA ALA A 45 -6.60 4.47 11.84
C ALA A 45 -6.85 4.61 10.33
N GLU A 46 -7.09 5.84 9.86
CA GLU A 46 -7.26 6.15 8.44
C GLU A 46 -5.99 5.83 7.63
N GLU A 47 -4.82 6.29 8.10
CA GLU A 47 -3.53 6.03 7.45
C GLU A 47 -3.15 4.53 7.44
N LEU A 48 -3.50 3.80 8.50
CA LEU A 48 -3.28 2.36 8.56
C LEU A 48 -4.12 1.60 7.52
N GLU A 49 -5.33 2.07 7.22
CA GLU A 49 -6.17 1.47 6.18
C GLU A 49 -5.59 1.72 4.79
N GLU A 50 -5.14 2.94 4.51
CA GLU A 50 -4.44 3.27 3.26
C GLU A 50 -3.16 2.45 3.08
N LEU A 51 -2.35 2.34 4.14
CA LEU A 51 -1.12 1.54 4.14
C LEU A 51 -1.40 0.07 3.85
N ARG A 52 -2.46 -0.51 4.43
CA ARG A 52 -2.87 -1.90 4.15
C ARG A 52 -3.25 -2.11 2.69
N GLY A 53 -3.98 -1.17 2.11
CA GLY A 53 -4.32 -1.18 0.69
C GLY A 53 -3.06 -1.13 -0.20
N TRP A 54 -2.13 -0.23 0.12
CA TRP A 54 -0.87 -0.09 -0.60
C TRP A 54 0.02 -1.34 -0.51
N LEU A 55 0.14 -1.96 0.66
CA LEU A 55 0.89 -3.20 0.85
C LEU A 55 0.29 -4.38 0.07
N ALA A 56 -1.05 -4.49 0.03
CA ALA A 56 -1.72 -5.52 -0.75
C ALA A 56 -1.47 -5.36 -2.27
N ASP A 57 -1.37 -4.13 -2.76
CA ASP A 57 -1.00 -3.84 -4.15
C ASP A 57 0.48 -4.15 -4.46
N MET A 58 1.36 -4.08 -3.46
CA MET A 58 2.78 -4.44 -3.60
C MET A 58 2.98 -5.93 -3.89
N ASP A 59 2.17 -6.83 -3.32
CA ASP A 59 2.26 -8.29 -3.56
C ASP A 59 1.70 -8.72 -4.93
N LEU A 60 0.79 -7.92 -5.50
CA LEU A 60 0.16 -8.18 -6.80
C LEU A 60 1.17 -8.06 -7.95
N ARG A 61 1.98 -7.00 -7.94
CA ARG A 61 2.92 -6.69 -9.03
C ARG A 61 3.95 -7.79 -9.32
N PRO A 62 4.69 -8.34 -8.34
CA PRO A 62 5.66 -9.40 -8.59
C PRO A 62 4.97 -10.68 -9.09
N THR A 63 3.83 -11.05 -8.49
CA THR A 63 3.07 -12.24 -8.89
C THR A 63 2.58 -12.16 -10.34
N VAL A 64 2.07 -11.00 -10.76
CA VAL A 64 1.64 -10.77 -12.15
C VAL A 64 2.82 -10.78 -13.11
N ALA A 65 3.98 -10.26 -12.69
CA ALA A 65 5.20 -10.29 -13.50
C ALA A 65 5.71 -11.72 -13.72
N GLU A 66 5.73 -12.55 -12.67
CA GLU A 66 6.07 -13.98 -12.75
C GLU A 66 5.09 -14.73 -13.66
N PHE A 67 3.80 -14.52 -13.48
CA PHE A 67 2.78 -15.15 -14.34
C PHE A 67 2.93 -14.74 -15.80
N LYS A 68 3.23 -13.47 -16.09
CA LYS A 68 3.54 -13.01 -17.44
C LYS A 68 4.76 -13.73 -18.00
N ALA A 69 5.85 -13.84 -17.24
CA ALA A 69 7.06 -14.52 -17.67
C ALA A 69 6.81 -16.00 -18.02
N TYR A 70 6.00 -16.70 -17.22
CA TYR A 70 5.56 -18.06 -17.50
C TYR A 70 4.82 -18.17 -18.85
N LEU A 71 3.85 -17.30 -19.10
CA LEU A 71 3.08 -17.29 -20.35
C LEU A 71 3.96 -16.95 -21.57
N GLU A 72 4.88 -15.99 -21.45
CA GLU A 72 5.84 -15.65 -22.50
C GLU A 72 6.75 -16.85 -22.82
N GLY A 73 7.18 -17.60 -21.80
CA GLY A 73 7.94 -18.84 -21.99
C GLY A 73 7.19 -19.92 -22.77
N ILE A 74 5.89 -20.09 -22.52
CA ILE A 74 5.03 -20.99 -23.31
C ILE A 74 4.92 -20.50 -24.76
N LYS A 75 4.69 -19.21 -24.95
CA LYS A 75 4.60 -18.59 -26.28
C LYS A 75 5.90 -18.82 -27.07
N ASP A 76 7.06 -18.60 -26.47
CA ASP A 76 8.35 -18.78 -27.14
C ASP A 76 8.58 -20.24 -27.56
N LYS A 77 8.23 -21.21 -26.69
CA LYS A 77 8.27 -22.65 -27.04
C LYS A 77 7.37 -22.95 -28.24
N GLN A 78 6.14 -22.42 -28.24
CA GLN A 78 5.17 -22.69 -29.30
C GLN A 78 5.55 -22.03 -30.64
N VAL A 79 5.97 -20.77 -30.62
CA VAL A 79 6.47 -20.06 -31.81
C VAL A 79 7.71 -20.77 -32.37
N GLY A 80 8.62 -21.22 -31.50
CA GLY A 80 9.78 -22.01 -31.90
C GLY A 80 9.40 -23.33 -32.59
N PHE A 81 8.34 -24.00 -32.15
CA PHE A 81 7.83 -25.20 -32.82
C PHE A 81 7.22 -24.90 -34.19
N VAL A 82 6.44 -23.82 -34.31
CA VAL A 82 5.83 -23.40 -35.58
C VAL A 82 6.92 -23.01 -36.59
N ARG A 83 7.91 -22.22 -36.17
CA ARG A 83 9.02 -21.77 -37.03
C ARG A 83 9.85 -22.94 -37.60
N LYS A 84 9.91 -24.08 -36.91
CA LYS A 84 10.59 -25.30 -37.42
C LYS A 84 9.81 -26.04 -38.51
N LYS A 85 8.49 -25.81 -38.63
CA LYS A 85 7.60 -26.60 -39.50
C LYS A 85 6.87 -25.78 -40.57
N GLN A 86 6.87 -24.45 -40.44
CA GLN A 86 6.09 -23.51 -41.25
C GLN A 86 6.96 -22.32 -41.66
N SER A 87 6.43 -21.45 -42.53
CA SER A 87 7.13 -20.22 -42.94
C SER A 87 7.25 -19.21 -41.78
N ASP A 88 8.21 -18.30 -41.90
CA ASP A 88 8.40 -17.21 -40.94
C ASP A 88 7.18 -16.29 -40.84
N GLU A 89 6.45 -16.11 -41.94
CA GLU A 89 5.20 -15.33 -41.95
C GLU A 89 4.13 -15.98 -41.05
N VAL A 90 3.95 -17.30 -41.15
CA VAL A 90 3.03 -18.05 -40.28
C VAL A 90 3.50 -17.99 -38.83
N ALA A 91 4.80 -18.14 -38.57
CA ALA A 91 5.34 -18.05 -37.22
C ALA A 91 5.11 -16.66 -36.60
N ALA A 92 5.29 -15.58 -37.37
CA ALA A 92 5.04 -14.21 -36.93
C ALA A 92 3.55 -13.95 -36.65
N ALA A 93 2.65 -14.47 -37.49
CA ALA A 93 1.20 -14.37 -37.27
C ALA A 93 0.77 -15.10 -35.98
N VAL A 94 1.33 -16.29 -35.73
CA VAL A 94 1.10 -17.04 -34.48
C VAL A 94 1.65 -16.29 -33.28
N GLU A 95 2.85 -15.74 -33.36
CA GLU A 95 3.44 -14.93 -32.28
C GLU A 95 2.56 -13.74 -31.93
N ALA A 96 2.10 -12.97 -32.92
CA ALA A 96 1.20 -11.84 -32.71
C ALA A 96 -0.14 -12.26 -32.07
N SER A 97 -0.71 -13.39 -32.52
CA SER A 97 -1.94 -13.94 -31.94
C SER A 97 -1.76 -14.36 -30.48
N LEU A 98 -0.67 -15.05 -30.17
CA LEU A 98 -0.35 -15.47 -28.80
C LEU A 98 -0.06 -14.27 -27.89
N GLN A 99 0.62 -13.22 -28.38
CA GLN A 99 0.79 -11.98 -27.62
C GLN A 99 -0.56 -11.34 -27.27
N GLN A 100 -1.51 -11.30 -28.21
CA GLN A 100 -2.86 -10.81 -27.92
C GLN A 100 -3.59 -11.69 -26.91
N PHE A 101 -3.42 -13.01 -26.98
CA PHE A 101 -3.95 -13.94 -25.99
C PHE A 101 -3.38 -13.67 -24.60
N ILE A 102 -2.06 -13.56 -24.46
CA ILE A 102 -1.39 -13.25 -23.18
C ILE A 102 -1.92 -11.93 -22.62
N LYS A 103 -2.04 -10.89 -23.44
CA LYS A 103 -2.60 -9.59 -23.01
C LYS A 103 -4.02 -9.73 -22.45
N LYS A 104 -4.88 -10.52 -23.09
CA LYS A 104 -6.26 -10.76 -22.63
C LYS A 104 -6.30 -11.55 -21.32
N VAL A 105 -5.48 -12.59 -21.20
CA VAL A 105 -5.38 -13.42 -19.98
C VAL A 105 -4.91 -12.55 -18.81
N LEU A 106 -3.79 -11.84 -18.96
CA LEU A 106 -3.26 -10.95 -17.93
C LEU A 106 -4.25 -9.85 -17.55
N GLY A 107 -4.92 -9.25 -18.54
CA GLY A 107 -5.95 -8.24 -18.29
C GLY A 107 -7.07 -8.78 -17.41
N ARG A 108 -7.59 -9.98 -17.72
CA ARG A 108 -8.66 -10.61 -16.93
C ARG A 108 -8.17 -11.00 -15.53
N SER A 109 -6.97 -11.55 -15.39
CA SER A 109 -6.38 -11.92 -14.09
C SER A 109 -6.18 -10.70 -13.20
N VAL A 110 -5.62 -9.61 -13.73
CA VAL A 110 -5.42 -8.36 -12.98
C VAL A 110 -6.77 -7.76 -12.58
N THR A 111 -7.76 -7.75 -13.46
CA THR A 111 -9.10 -7.26 -13.14
C THR A 111 -9.77 -8.10 -12.05
N SER A 112 -9.66 -9.43 -12.08
CA SER A 112 -10.16 -10.31 -11.01
C SER A 112 -9.55 -9.92 -9.66
N LEU A 113 -8.21 -9.83 -9.60
CA LEU A 113 -7.48 -9.51 -8.38
C LEU A 113 -7.80 -8.11 -7.83
N LYS A 114 -8.08 -7.15 -8.72
CA LYS A 114 -8.51 -5.80 -8.33
C LYS A 114 -9.96 -5.75 -7.84
N ASN A 115 -10.82 -6.63 -8.34
CA ASN A 115 -12.24 -6.66 -8.01
C ASN A 115 -12.57 -7.49 -6.75
N ALA A 116 -11.58 -8.15 -6.14
CA ALA A 116 -11.77 -8.89 -4.89
C ALA A 116 -12.38 -7.98 -3.80
N GLU A 117 -13.41 -8.46 -3.12
CA GLU A 117 -14.21 -7.69 -2.16
C GLU A 117 -13.48 -7.47 -0.83
N SER A 118 -12.49 -8.31 -0.52
CA SER A 118 -11.69 -8.23 0.70
C SER A 118 -10.20 -8.50 0.46
N PRO A 119 -9.31 -7.98 1.34
CA PRO A 119 -7.88 -8.32 1.31
C PRO A 119 -7.62 -9.82 1.42
N GLN A 120 -8.45 -10.55 2.18
CA GLN A 120 -8.34 -12.00 2.38
C GLN A 120 -8.70 -12.78 1.11
N GLU A 121 -9.74 -12.36 0.39
CA GLU A 121 -10.12 -12.94 -0.90
C GLU A 121 -9.04 -12.69 -1.95
N ARG A 122 -8.55 -11.45 -2.05
CA ARG A 122 -7.44 -11.10 -2.96
C ARG A 122 -6.20 -11.96 -2.69
N LYS A 123 -5.85 -12.16 -1.42
CA LYS A 123 -4.72 -13.02 -1.02
C LYS A 123 -4.94 -14.46 -1.44
N LYS A 124 -6.15 -15.02 -1.26
CA LYS A 124 -6.48 -16.37 -1.73
C LYS A 124 -6.38 -16.50 -3.24
N GLU A 125 -6.88 -15.53 -4.00
CA GLU A 125 -6.76 -15.52 -5.46
C GLU A 125 -5.31 -15.43 -5.92
N LEU A 126 -4.48 -14.60 -5.28
CA LEU A 126 -3.04 -14.50 -5.56
C LEU A 126 -2.33 -15.83 -5.32
N GLU A 127 -2.59 -16.49 -4.19
CA GLU A 127 -2.00 -17.78 -3.86
C GLU A 127 -2.45 -18.88 -4.83
N LEU A 128 -3.73 -18.88 -5.24
CA LEU A 128 -4.23 -19.79 -6.26
C LEU A 128 -3.52 -19.56 -7.60
N LEU A 129 -3.38 -18.30 -8.02
CA LEU A 129 -2.70 -17.95 -9.26
C LEU A 129 -1.25 -18.44 -9.22
N ARG A 130 -0.52 -18.17 -8.13
CA ARG A 130 0.84 -18.67 -7.89
C ARG A 130 0.92 -20.17 -8.06
N LYS A 131 0.06 -20.90 -7.36
CA LYS A 131 0.01 -22.37 -7.42
C LYS A 131 -0.18 -22.89 -8.85
N MET A 132 -1.09 -22.30 -9.62
CA MET A 132 -1.40 -22.74 -10.97
C MET A 132 -0.23 -22.67 -11.96
N PHE A 133 0.68 -21.69 -11.79
CA PHE A 133 1.85 -21.56 -12.67
C PHE A 133 3.15 -22.10 -12.06
N SER A 134 3.23 -22.23 -10.73
CA SER A 134 4.39 -22.84 -10.06
C SER A 134 4.41 -24.37 -10.14
N GLU A 135 3.26 -25.02 -10.30
CA GLU A 135 3.15 -26.49 -10.43
C GLU A 135 3.32 -26.99 -11.89
N GLY A 136 3.69 -26.10 -12.82
CA GLY A 136 3.77 -26.38 -14.26
C GLY A 136 5.15 -26.82 -14.79
N ASP A 137 6.06 -27.27 -13.93
CA ASP A 137 7.35 -27.88 -14.30
C ASP A 137 7.22 -29.37 -14.68
#